data_AF-A0A5N8V8I9-F1
#
_entry.id   AF-A0A5N8V8I9-F1
#
_cell.length_a   1.000
_cell.length_b   1.000
_cell.length_c   1.000
_cell.angle_alpha   90.00
_cell.angle_beta   90.00
_cell.angle_gamma   90.00
#
_symmetry.space_group_name_H-M   'P 1'
#
loop_
_entity.id
_entity.type
_entity.pdbx_description
1 polymer ?
#
loop_
_entity_poly.entity_id
_entity_poly.type
_entity_poly.pdbx_seq_one_letter_code
_entity_poly.pdbx_strand_id
1 'polypeptide(L)'
;MLYEAVLRDTRPVEWFEQAQAAERRQDWDAAIALVSTYAECFSIDPYRHNNHLWHMDLLVRAERLSELTERALTDVHARRRLNRALRERGMEAALRDRARAGDRDALYVLVRLLCEASRAQEAHRVVQDIGPDDQYAHQIMARFRSPSSRQQFIGPPPT
;
A
#
# COMPACT_ATOMS: atom_id res chain seq x y z
N MET A 1 -20.49 -42.39 32.64
CA MET A 1 -21.04 -41.61 31.51
C MET A 1 -20.45 -40.21 31.59
N LEU A 2 -19.35 -39.99 30.88
CA LEU A 2 -18.72 -38.67 30.73
C LEU A 2 -19.44 -37.99 29.57
N TYR A 3 -20.22 -36.95 29.87
CA TYR A 3 -20.75 -36.07 28.84
C TYR A 3 -19.59 -35.20 28.35
N GLU A 4 -19.20 -35.43 27.09
CA GLU A 4 -18.22 -34.64 26.36
C GLU A 4 -18.62 -33.16 26.41
N ALA A 5 -17.75 -32.35 27.01
CA ALA A 5 -17.76 -30.93 26.79
C ALA A 5 -17.50 -30.70 25.31
N VAL A 6 -18.55 -30.30 24.58
CA VAL A 6 -18.44 -29.74 23.24
C VAL A 6 -17.45 -28.59 23.31
N LEU A 7 -16.22 -28.84 22.87
CA LEU A 7 -15.16 -27.84 22.70
C LEU A 7 -15.68 -26.78 21.73
N ARG A 8 -16.27 -25.71 22.25
CA ARG A 8 -16.34 -24.45 21.51
C ARG A 8 -14.89 -24.08 21.23
N ASP A 9 -14.53 -24.06 19.96
CA ASP A 9 -13.25 -23.55 19.53
C ASP A 9 -13.18 -22.05 19.86
N THR A 10 -12.66 -21.71 21.04
CA THR A 10 -12.42 -20.34 21.50
C THR A 10 -11.11 -19.76 20.96
N ARG A 11 -10.35 -20.54 20.18
CA ARG A 11 -9.08 -20.10 19.57
C ARG A 11 -9.22 -18.84 18.68
N PRO A 12 -10.34 -18.58 17.95
CA PRO A 12 -10.46 -17.41 17.09
C PRO A 12 -10.33 -16.06 17.82
N VAL A 13 -10.82 -15.98 19.06
CA VAL A 13 -10.80 -14.75 19.86
C VAL A 13 -9.43 -14.57 20.51
N GLU A 14 -8.86 -15.66 21.03
CA GLU A 14 -7.56 -15.65 21.71
C GLU A 14 -6.41 -15.23 20.79
N TRP A 15 -6.29 -15.79 19.57
CA TRP A 15 -5.18 -15.42 18.68
C TRP A 15 -5.28 -13.96 18.22
N PHE A 16 -6.50 -13.46 18.00
CA PHE A 16 -6.73 -12.11 17.52
C PHE A 16 -6.34 -11.08 18.59
N GLU A 17 -6.75 -11.31 19.84
CA GLU A 17 -6.35 -10.47 20.98
C GLU A 17 -4.84 -10.51 21.22
N GLN A 18 -4.22 -11.69 21.10
CA GLN A 18 -2.76 -11.86 21.21
C GLN A 18 -2.02 -11.10 20.10
N ALA A 19 -2.49 -11.19 18.86
CA ALA A 19 -1.91 -10.48 17.72
C ALA A 19 -2.02 -8.96 17.91
N GLN A 20 -3.17 -8.46 18.37
CA GLN A 20 -3.32 -7.04 18.69
C GLN A 20 -2.43 -6.61 19.87
N ALA A 21 -2.28 -7.46 20.89
CA ALA A 21 -1.40 -7.16 22.02
C ALA A 21 0.08 -7.15 21.62
N ALA A 22 0.50 -8.04 20.70
CA ALA A 22 1.83 -8.02 20.10
C ALA A 22 2.03 -6.74 19.28
N GLU A 23 1.07 -6.38 18.43
CA GLU A 23 1.11 -5.16 17.62
C GLU A 23 1.23 -3.89 18.48
N ARG A 24 0.43 -3.77 19.56
CA ARG A 24 0.51 -2.62 20.49
C ARG A 24 1.86 -2.50 21.16
N ARG A 25 2.54 -3.64 21.40
CA ARG A 25 3.89 -3.69 21.96
C ARG A 25 4.98 -3.56 20.90
N GLN A 26 4.61 -3.41 19.63
CA GLN A 26 5.53 -3.43 18.49
C GLN A 26 6.36 -4.71 18.39
N ASP A 27 5.84 -5.81 18.94
CA ASP A 27 6.37 -7.16 18.73
C ASP A 27 5.89 -7.64 17.36
N TRP A 28 6.55 -7.14 16.32
CA TRP A 28 6.13 -7.33 14.94
C TRP A 28 6.19 -8.79 14.52
N ASP A 29 7.20 -9.54 14.96
CA ASP A 29 7.36 -10.94 14.59
C ASP A 29 6.21 -11.79 15.13
N ALA A 30 5.83 -11.60 16.40
CA ALA A 30 4.69 -12.31 16.98
C ALA A 30 3.37 -11.90 16.30
N ALA A 31 3.17 -10.60 16.05
CA ALA A 31 1.95 -10.12 15.38
C ALA A 31 1.83 -10.69 13.95
N ILE A 32 2.91 -10.65 13.17
CA ILE A 32 2.95 -11.16 11.80
C ILE A 32 2.72 -12.67 11.78
N ALA A 33 3.39 -13.43 12.65
CA ALA A 33 3.23 -14.89 12.72
C ALA A 33 1.77 -15.29 13.03
N LEU A 34 1.14 -14.62 14.00
CA LEU A 34 -0.24 -14.89 14.37
C LEU A 34 -1.21 -14.52 13.24
N VAL A 35 -1.15 -13.30 12.70
CA VAL A 35 -2.11 -12.84 11.68
C VAL A 35 -1.95 -13.62 10.38
N SER A 36 -0.71 -13.91 9.96
CA SER A 36 -0.44 -14.60 8.69
C SER A 36 -1.00 -16.03 8.65
N THR A 37 -1.11 -16.69 9.80
CA THR A 37 -1.71 -18.03 9.93
C THR A 37 -3.18 -18.05 9.53
N TYR A 38 -3.89 -16.92 9.71
CA TYR A 38 -5.32 -16.78 9.44
C TYR A 38 -5.61 -15.85 8.25
N ALA A 39 -4.59 -15.53 7.46
CA ALA A 39 -4.67 -14.60 6.33
C ALA A 39 -4.76 -15.33 4.99
N GLU A 40 -5.70 -14.89 4.14
CA GLU A 40 -5.83 -15.43 2.78
C GLU A 40 -6.30 -14.35 1.79
N CYS A 41 -5.51 -14.14 0.73
CA CYS A 41 -5.69 -13.02 -0.20
C CYS A 41 -7.03 -13.04 -0.95
N PHE A 42 -7.47 -14.19 -1.45
CA PHE A 42 -8.70 -14.32 -2.23
C PHE A 42 -9.77 -15.19 -1.54
N SER A 43 -9.77 -15.18 -0.22
CA SER A 43 -10.76 -15.91 0.56
C SER A 43 -12.17 -15.33 0.40
N ILE A 44 -13.15 -16.23 0.26
CA ILE A 44 -14.58 -15.89 0.33
C ILE A 44 -14.99 -15.54 1.76
N ASP A 45 -14.28 -16.07 2.76
CA ASP A 45 -14.43 -15.66 4.16
C ASP A 45 -13.85 -14.26 4.35
N PRO A 46 -14.69 -13.26 4.69
CA PRO A 46 -14.25 -11.87 4.85
C PRO A 46 -13.26 -11.68 6.01
N TYR A 47 -13.29 -12.52 7.04
CA TYR A 47 -12.34 -12.42 8.16
C TYR A 47 -10.93 -12.79 7.71
N ARG A 48 -10.79 -13.87 6.93
CA ARG A 48 -9.49 -14.29 6.37
C ARG A 48 -8.93 -13.27 5.39
N HIS A 49 -9.79 -12.66 4.57
CA HIS A 49 -9.37 -11.57 3.69
C HIS A 49 -8.95 -10.33 4.49
N ASN A 50 -9.68 -9.96 5.54
CA ASN A 50 -9.31 -8.84 6.40
C ASN A 50 -7.99 -9.08 7.14
N ASN A 51 -7.75 -10.31 7.61
CA ASN A 51 -6.48 -10.70 8.20
C ASN A 51 -5.34 -10.60 7.19
N HIS A 52 -5.59 -10.92 5.92
CA HIS A 52 -4.62 -10.71 4.85
C HIS A 52 -4.24 -9.24 4.67
N LEU A 53 -5.24 -8.35 4.66
CA LEU A 53 -5.00 -6.91 4.61
C LEU A 53 -4.18 -6.45 5.82
N TRP A 54 -4.54 -6.91 7.02
CA TRP A 54 -3.83 -6.60 8.26
C TRP A 54 -2.39 -7.10 8.23
N HIS A 55 -2.15 -8.33 7.79
CA HIS A 55 -0.80 -8.88 7.63
C HIS A 55 0.06 -8.00 6.72
N MET A 56 -0.47 -7.54 5.59
CA MET A 56 0.31 -6.68 4.70
C MET A 56 0.61 -5.31 5.35
N ASP A 57 -0.29 -4.77 6.16
CA ASP A 57 -0.05 -3.54 6.92
C ASP A 57 1.01 -3.74 8.03
N LEU A 58 1.03 -4.90 8.68
CA LEU A 58 2.07 -5.26 9.65
C LEU A 58 3.45 -5.33 8.99
N LEU A 59 3.57 -5.92 7.80
CA LEU A 59 4.85 -5.95 7.07
C LEU A 59 5.38 -4.54 6.76
N VAL A 60 4.50 -3.60 6.40
CA VAL A 60 4.89 -2.20 6.15
C VAL A 60 5.39 -1.51 7.42
N ARG A 61 4.69 -1.72 8.55
CA ARG A 61 5.02 -1.11 9.85
C ARG A 61 6.27 -1.69 10.48
N ALA A 62 6.53 -2.98 10.25
CA ALA A 62 7.74 -3.67 10.66
C ALA A 62 8.94 -3.37 9.74
N GLU A 63 8.76 -2.55 8.70
CA GLU A 63 9.76 -2.23 7.68
C GLU A 63 10.31 -3.45 6.92
N ARG A 64 9.53 -4.56 6.88
CA ARG A 64 9.87 -5.82 6.21
C ARG A 64 9.55 -5.72 4.71
N LEU A 65 10.10 -4.70 4.04
CA LEU A 65 9.82 -4.40 2.63
C LEU A 65 10.30 -5.50 1.68
N SER A 66 11.33 -6.26 2.04
CA SER A 66 11.82 -7.40 1.25
C SER A 66 10.77 -8.51 1.15
N GLU A 67 10.16 -8.89 2.26
CA GLU A 67 9.06 -9.87 2.27
C GLU A 67 7.81 -9.37 1.56
N LEU A 68 7.51 -8.07 1.73
CA LEU A 68 6.41 -7.46 0.99
C LEU A 68 6.70 -7.43 -0.52
N THR A 69 7.97 -7.31 -0.92
CA THR A 69 8.42 -7.39 -2.32
C THR A 69 8.24 -8.77 -2.92
N GLU A 70 8.61 -9.82 -2.18
CA GLU A 70 8.39 -11.20 -2.60
C GLU A 70 6.90 -11.48 -2.80
N ARG A 71 6.06 -11.08 -1.85
CA ARG A 71 4.61 -11.25 -1.95
C ARG A 71 4.00 -10.46 -3.09
N ALA A 72 4.48 -9.24 -3.34
CA ALA A 72 3.99 -8.36 -4.41
C ALA A 72 4.12 -8.94 -5.83
N LEU A 73 4.87 -10.02 -6.01
CA LEU A 73 4.96 -10.74 -7.28
C LEU A 73 3.62 -11.39 -7.67
N THR A 74 2.88 -11.93 -6.70
CA THR A 74 1.63 -12.66 -6.94
C THR A 74 0.41 -12.04 -6.25
N ASP A 75 0.63 -11.11 -5.33
CA ASP A 75 -0.40 -10.51 -4.50
C ASP A 75 -0.57 -9.01 -4.80
N VAL A 76 -1.78 -8.65 -5.27
CA VAL A 76 -2.13 -7.27 -5.62
C VAL A 76 -2.19 -6.35 -4.40
N HIS A 77 -2.57 -6.86 -3.23
CA HIS A 77 -2.63 -6.07 -2.00
C HIS A 77 -1.23 -5.80 -1.44
N ALA A 78 -0.34 -6.79 -1.51
CA ALA A 78 1.08 -6.61 -1.19
C ALA A 78 1.71 -5.56 -2.12
N ARG A 79 1.50 -5.70 -3.43
CA ARG A 79 2.01 -4.75 -4.45
C ARG A 79 1.57 -3.31 -4.20
N ARG A 80 0.27 -3.09 -3.96
CA ARG A 80 -0.26 -1.75 -3.67
C ARG A 80 0.33 -1.16 -2.39
N ARG A 81 0.46 -1.96 -1.34
CA ARG A 81 1.05 -1.51 -0.06
C ARG A 81 2.53 -1.21 -0.20
N LEU A 82 3.27 -2.03 -0.93
CA LEU A 82 4.68 -1.77 -1.22
C LEU A 82 4.84 -0.45 -1.98
N ASN A 83 4.11 -0.26 -3.09
CA ASN A 83 4.24 0.97 -3.89
C ASN A 83 3.90 2.22 -3.06
N ARG A 84 2.86 2.16 -2.21
CA ARG A 84 2.55 3.24 -1.27
C ARG A 84 3.67 3.47 -0.25
N ALA A 85 4.18 2.43 0.37
CA ALA A 85 5.26 2.48 1.36
C ALA A 85 6.56 3.04 0.77
N LEU A 86 6.87 2.73 -0.49
CA LEU A 86 8.02 3.27 -1.21
C LEU A 86 7.82 4.77 -1.52
N ARG A 87 6.61 5.20 -1.90
CA ARG A 87 6.31 6.63 -2.11
C ARG A 87 6.45 7.43 -0.82
N GLU A 88 5.86 6.95 0.27
CA GLU A 88 5.91 7.63 1.57
C GLU A 88 7.35 7.80 2.08
N ARG A 89 8.26 6.89 1.69
CA ARG A 89 9.69 6.95 2.00
C ARG A 89 10.54 7.64 0.93
N GLY A 90 9.94 8.17 -0.14
CA GLY A 90 10.68 8.82 -1.24
C GLY A 90 11.60 7.89 -2.03
N MET A 91 11.36 6.57 -2.03
CA MET A 91 12.19 5.56 -2.67
C MET A 91 11.93 5.50 -4.20
N GLU A 92 12.24 6.58 -4.90
CA GLU A 92 12.00 6.76 -6.33
C GLU A 92 12.67 5.70 -7.20
N ALA A 93 13.91 5.32 -6.87
CA ALA A 93 14.64 4.30 -7.62
C ALA A 93 13.90 2.96 -7.59
N ALA A 94 13.45 2.52 -6.41
CA ALA A 94 12.69 1.28 -6.26
C ALA A 94 11.35 1.33 -7.02
N LEU A 95 10.63 2.46 -6.98
CA LEU A 95 9.41 2.63 -7.76
C LEU A 95 9.68 2.58 -9.28
N ARG A 96 10.78 3.19 -9.73
CA ARG A 96 11.19 3.18 -11.14
C ARG A 96 11.56 1.77 -11.61
N ASP A 97 12.30 1.00 -10.82
CA ASP A 97 12.68 -0.37 -11.16
C ASP A 97 11.46 -1.27 -11.29
N ARG A 98 10.51 -1.15 -10.36
CA ARG A 98 9.24 -1.88 -10.42
C ARG A 98 8.40 -1.49 -11.64
N ALA A 99 8.31 -0.19 -11.94
CA ALA A 99 7.62 0.30 -13.12
C ALA A 99 8.23 -0.27 -14.42
N ARG A 100 9.56 -0.32 -14.52
CA ARG A 100 10.30 -0.95 -15.63
C ARG A 100 10.05 -2.45 -15.73
N ALA A 101 9.86 -3.12 -14.60
CA ALA A 101 9.46 -4.54 -14.55
C ALA A 101 7.98 -4.78 -14.92
N GLY A 102 7.23 -3.72 -15.30
CA GLY A 102 5.84 -3.81 -15.76
C GLY A 102 4.78 -3.54 -14.69
N ASP A 103 5.17 -3.14 -13.47
CA ASP A 103 4.23 -2.73 -12.44
C ASP A 103 3.64 -1.33 -12.76
N ARG A 104 2.48 -1.32 -13.42
CA ARG A 104 1.77 -0.07 -13.76
C ARG A 104 1.38 0.75 -12.53
N ASP A 105 1.03 0.12 -11.41
CA ASP A 105 0.72 0.86 -10.18
C ASP A 105 1.97 1.60 -9.67
N ALA A 106 3.16 1.00 -9.80
CA ALA A 106 4.42 1.66 -9.44
C ALA A 106 4.72 2.86 -10.35
N LEU A 107 4.44 2.74 -11.66
CA LEU A 107 4.54 3.87 -12.60
C LEU A 107 3.66 5.04 -12.16
N TYR A 108 2.38 4.77 -11.85
CA TYR A 108 1.44 5.82 -11.44
C TYR A 108 1.86 6.50 -10.15
N VAL A 109 2.32 5.70 -9.19
CA VAL A 109 2.80 6.20 -7.89
C VAL A 109 4.06 7.06 -8.07
N LEU A 110 5.01 6.64 -8.92
CA LEU A 110 6.21 7.41 -9.24
C LEU A 110 5.86 8.75 -9.91
N VAL A 111 4.96 8.74 -10.89
CA VAL A 111 4.52 9.96 -11.58
C VAL A 111 3.86 10.94 -10.60
N ARG A 112 3.00 10.45 -9.70
CA ARG A 112 2.40 11.29 -8.65
C ARG A 112 3.47 11.89 -7.74
N LEU A 113 4.40 11.08 -7.24
CA LEU A 113 5.49 11.54 -6.38
C LEU A 113 6.31 12.66 -7.03
N LEU A 114 6.69 12.49 -8.30
CA LEU A 114 7.46 13.50 -9.04
C LEU A 114 6.65 14.78 -9.27
N CYS A 115 5.36 14.66 -9.61
CA CYS A 115 4.49 15.83 -9.78
C CYS A 115 4.26 16.59 -8.47
N GLU A 116 4.01 15.89 -7.37
CA GLU A 116 3.87 16.47 -6.03
C GLU A 116 5.15 17.20 -5.60
N ALA A 117 6.31 16.68 -5.97
CA ALA A 117 7.61 17.32 -5.79
C ALA A 117 7.92 18.44 -6.80
N SER A 118 6.94 18.90 -7.59
CA SER A 118 7.11 19.92 -8.65
C SER A 118 8.13 19.55 -9.75
N ARG A 119 8.46 18.26 -9.91
CA ARG A 119 9.42 17.72 -10.90
C ARG A 119 8.71 17.22 -12.16
N ALA A 120 7.87 18.08 -12.75
CA ALA A 120 7.01 17.73 -13.88
C ALA A 120 7.76 17.29 -15.15
N GLN A 121 8.98 17.81 -15.38
CA GLN A 121 9.84 17.38 -16.50
C GLN A 121 10.37 15.95 -16.29
N GLU A 122 10.68 15.57 -15.05
CA GLU A 122 11.10 14.22 -14.73
C GLU A 122 9.95 13.24 -14.80
N ALA A 123 8.77 13.64 -14.32
CA ALA A 123 7.54 12.87 -14.51
C ALA A 123 7.29 12.59 -16.00
N HIS A 124 7.47 13.59 -16.87
CA HIS A 124 7.32 13.43 -18.31
C HIS A 124 8.30 12.41 -18.90
N ARG A 125 9.58 12.52 -18.55
CA ARG A 125 10.60 11.57 -18.99
C ARG A 125 10.28 10.14 -18.54
N VAL A 126 9.87 9.96 -17.29
CA VAL A 126 9.45 8.65 -16.77
C VAL A 126 8.32 8.03 -17.58
N VAL A 127 7.30 8.82 -17.93
CA VAL A 127 6.18 8.31 -18.76
C VAL A 127 6.66 7.96 -20.16
N GLN A 128 7.45 8.81 -20.80
CA GLN A 128 8.00 8.53 -22.14
C GLN A 128 8.88 7.27 -22.16
N ASP A 129 9.71 7.07 -21.14
CA ASP A 129 10.67 5.97 -21.08
C ASP A 129 10.03 4.61 -20.75
N ILE A 130 8.97 4.61 -19.92
CA ILE A 130 8.42 3.36 -19.34
C ILE A 130 7.04 3.01 -19.90
N GLY A 131 6.20 4.01 -20.16
CA GLY A 131 4.82 3.81 -20.59
C GLY A 131 4.35 4.94 -21.49
N PRO A 132 4.97 5.14 -22.68
CA PRO A 132 4.66 6.27 -23.56
C PRO A 132 3.18 6.29 -23.98
N ASP A 133 2.56 5.12 -24.10
CA ASP A 133 1.15 4.96 -24.46
C ASP A 133 0.21 4.85 -23.24
N ASP A 134 0.74 4.97 -22.01
CA ASP A 134 -0.07 4.83 -20.79
C ASP A 134 -0.92 6.09 -20.56
N GLN A 135 -2.16 6.03 -21.03
CA GLN A 135 -3.13 7.12 -20.93
C GLN A 135 -3.37 7.59 -19.49
N TYR A 136 -3.33 6.68 -18.51
CA TYR A 136 -3.59 7.04 -17.12
C TYR A 136 -2.41 7.81 -16.51
N ALA A 137 -1.17 7.42 -16.84
CA ALA A 137 0.01 8.17 -16.44
C ALA A 137 0.00 9.61 -17.00
N HIS A 138 -0.39 9.78 -18.27
CA HIS A 138 -0.58 11.11 -18.86
C HIS A 138 -1.67 11.93 -18.17
N GLN A 139 -2.80 11.31 -17.82
CA GLN A 139 -3.88 11.97 -17.08
C GLN A 139 -3.43 12.45 -15.70
N ILE A 140 -2.63 11.66 -14.98
CA ILE A 140 -2.05 12.08 -13.70
C ILE A 140 -1.25 13.37 -13.90
N MET A 141 -0.32 13.39 -14.86
CA MET A 141 0.48 14.58 -15.12
C MET A 141 -0.36 15.81 -15.49
N ALA A 142 -1.40 15.63 -16.32
CA ALA A 142 -2.29 16.72 -16.73
C ALA A 142 -2.97 17.38 -15.52
N ARG A 143 -3.42 16.59 -14.54
CA ARG A 143 -4.05 17.11 -13.30
C ARG A 143 -3.13 18.01 -12.48
N PHE A 144 -1.83 17.73 -12.47
CA PHE A 144 -0.84 18.56 -11.76
C PHE A 144 -0.37 19.78 -12.57
N ARG A 145 -0.62 19.80 -13.89
CA ARG A 145 -0.34 20.97 -14.75
C ARG A 145 -1.45 22.01 -14.73
N SER A 146 -2.70 21.61 -14.47
CA SER A 146 -3.83 22.52 -14.44
C SER A 146 -3.85 23.35 -13.14
N PRO A 147 -3.75 24.70 -13.20
CA PRO A 147 -3.78 25.57 -12.01
C PRO A 147 -5.20 25.78 -11.43
N SER A 148 -6.05 24.75 -11.43
CA SER A 148 -7.43 24.86 -10.96
C SER A 148 -7.54 24.54 -9.47
N SER A 149 -6.91 25.35 -8.62
CA SER A 149 -7.21 25.53 -7.18
C SER A 149 -6.23 26.47 -6.44
N ARG A 150 -5.69 27.51 -7.10
CA ARG A 150 -5.28 28.72 -6.36
C ARG A 150 -6.52 29.58 -6.16
N GLN A 151 -7.09 29.46 -4.97
CA GLN A 151 -8.02 30.40 -4.33
C GLN A 151 -8.21 31.73 -5.05
N GLN A 152 -9.46 31.94 -5.50
CA GLN A 152 -10.07 33.26 -5.51
C GLN A 152 -10.00 33.82 -4.08
N PHE A 153 -9.04 34.68 -3.81
CA PHE A 153 -9.17 35.71 -2.77
C PHE A 153 -9.32 37.04 -3.50
N ILE A 154 -10.58 37.47 -3.59
CA ILE A 154 -10.98 38.81 -3.95
C ILE A 154 -10.55 39.70 -2.78
N GLY A 155 -9.53 40.53 -2.98
CA GLY A 155 -9.24 41.63 -2.06
C GLY A 155 -10.38 42.66 -2.12
N PRO A 156 -10.73 43.33 -1.01
CA PRO A 156 -11.74 44.38 -1.04
C PRO A 156 -11.24 45.58 -1.87
N PRO A 157 -12.14 46.33 -2.54
CA PRO A 157 -11.75 47.47 -3.36
C PRO A 157 -11.19 48.62 -2.51
N PRO A 158 -10.23 49.41 -3.04
CA PRO A 158 -9.70 50.56 -2.34
C PRO A 158 -10.77 51.65 -2.18
N THR A 159 -10.74 52.30 -1.01
CA THR A 159 -11.53 53.51 -0.68
C THR A 159 -11.09 54.72 -1.47
#